data_AF-B3RTU9-F1
#
_entry.id   AF-B3RTU9-F1
#
_cell.length_a   1.000
_cell.length_b   1.000
_cell.length_c   1.000
_cell.angle_alpha   90.00
_cell.angle_beta   90.00
_cell.angle_gamma   90.00
#
_symmetry.space_group_name_H-M   'P 1'
#
loop_
_entity.id
_entity.type
_entity.pdbx_description
1 polymer ?
#
loop_
_entity_poly.entity_id
_entity_poly.type
_entity_poly.pdbx_seq_one_letter_code
_entity_poly.pdbx_strand_id
1 'polypeptide(L)'
;MARLVEFYYDIACPFSYVATYSLRSLLSRSDVKVIWKPVHFGSIDPGTVIGSPIVDRPSSSKSNWIYQDLQMMISRLQVPIRRQAKHLDQGGSAQRLLASIDDNSNRQKLSLALFRHYWQNGGDIQSIQNLKEVALDVGLSMDVNKQIEIGADNLNNFNTESTNKGVYRLPGFFVDGKLYHGMDRLHFVEKILGNPSARELRLALPNNVATDHKAKLTFYFDFASPWSHIANTYMSSFLKELHPVNVEVEYVPVILGAIMQALGTSIVLAGIIEEAGLNSTTLLKQAQEASVKSQLKNNVMRAIKAGVFGVPSFQVNSGPTIFGADRMNIVADMICGWEYVPGNNSKL
;
A
#
# COMPACT_ATOMS: atom_id res chain seq x y z
N MET A 1 -8.92 17.62 -24.13
CA MET A 1 -7.66 16.88 -24.40
C MET A 1 -7.68 15.61 -23.56
N ALA A 2 -7.20 14.48 -24.07
CA ALA A 2 -7.06 13.28 -23.27
C ALA A 2 -6.07 13.53 -22.13
N ARG A 3 -6.41 13.15 -20.90
CA ARG A 3 -5.52 13.37 -19.74
C ARG A 3 -4.51 12.23 -19.64
N LEU A 4 -3.26 12.59 -19.36
CA LEU A 4 -2.14 11.66 -19.38
C LEU A 4 -1.81 11.17 -17.97
N VAL A 5 -1.63 9.85 -17.81
CA VAL A 5 -1.10 9.25 -16.57
C VAL A 5 0.14 8.47 -16.92
N GLU A 6 1.29 8.82 -16.34
CA GLU A 6 2.50 8.01 -16.48
C GLU A 6 2.55 6.99 -15.36
N PHE A 7 2.65 5.71 -15.70
CA PHE A 7 2.68 4.59 -14.78
C PHE A 7 4.07 3.97 -14.75
N TYR A 8 4.78 4.14 -13.63
CA TYR A 8 6.08 3.55 -13.36
C TYR A 8 5.89 2.21 -12.62
N TYR A 9 6.43 1.14 -13.19
CA TYR A 9 6.22 -0.22 -12.72
C TYR A 9 7.41 -1.13 -13.02
N ASP A 10 7.52 -2.20 -12.24
CA ASP A 10 8.43 -3.32 -12.47
C ASP A 10 7.58 -4.61 -12.51
N ILE A 11 7.78 -5.49 -13.49
CA ILE A 11 7.04 -6.78 -13.58
C ILE A 11 7.24 -7.64 -12.33
N ALA A 12 8.44 -7.59 -11.73
CA ALA A 12 8.77 -8.31 -10.50
C ALA A 12 8.18 -7.64 -9.24
N CYS A 13 7.60 -6.45 -9.31
CA CYS A 13 6.98 -5.80 -8.15
C CYS A 13 5.53 -6.26 -7.96
N PRO A 14 5.16 -6.91 -6.83
CA PRO A 14 3.80 -7.41 -6.61
C PRO A 14 2.77 -6.26 -6.47
N PHE A 15 3.17 -5.13 -5.87
CA PHE A 15 2.32 -3.94 -5.79
C PHE A 15 2.05 -3.34 -7.17
N SER A 16 3.02 -3.39 -8.09
CA SER A 16 2.83 -2.98 -9.49
C SER A 16 1.85 -3.90 -10.22
N TYR A 17 1.92 -5.21 -9.97
CA TYR A 17 0.97 -6.16 -10.54
C TYR A 17 -0.46 -5.92 -10.06
N VAL A 18 -0.67 -5.79 -8.75
CA VAL A 18 -1.99 -5.51 -8.16
C VAL A 18 -2.55 -4.16 -8.67
N ALA A 19 -1.70 -3.14 -8.85
CA ALA A 19 -2.10 -1.89 -9.49
C ALA A 19 -2.68 -2.05 -10.90
N THR A 20 -2.25 -3.04 -11.69
CA THR A 20 -2.83 -3.28 -13.03
C THR A 20 -4.31 -3.67 -13.01
N TYR A 21 -4.82 -4.16 -11.87
CA TYR A 21 -6.24 -4.46 -11.66
C TYR A 21 -7.02 -3.20 -11.30
N SER A 22 -6.50 -2.41 -10.36
CA SER A 22 -7.05 -1.10 -10.00
C SER A 22 -7.12 -0.16 -11.21
N LEU A 23 -6.11 -0.18 -12.08
CA LEU A 23 -6.07 0.59 -13.33
C LEU A 23 -7.19 0.23 -14.33
N ARG A 24 -7.83 -0.94 -14.25
CA ARG A 24 -8.89 -1.34 -15.20
C ARG A 24 -10.10 -0.41 -15.14
N SER A 25 -10.46 0.06 -13.93
CA SER A 25 -11.54 1.04 -13.72
C SER A 25 -11.23 2.41 -14.33
N LEU A 26 -9.95 2.77 -14.36
CA LEU A 26 -9.48 4.01 -14.97
C LEU A 26 -9.44 3.90 -16.50
N LEU A 27 -8.91 2.78 -17.01
CA LEU A 27 -8.76 2.50 -18.45
C LEU A 27 -10.09 2.22 -19.17
N SER A 28 -11.15 1.81 -18.46
CA SER A 28 -12.47 1.62 -19.04
C SER A 28 -13.24 2.93 -19.29
N ARG A 29 -12.69 4.08 -18.87
CA ARG A 29 -13.26 5.41 -19.10
C ARG A 29 -12.46 6.10 -20.22
N SER A 30 -13.14 6.53 -21.27
CA SER A 30 -12.57 6.79 -22.61
C SER A 30 -11.49 7.86 -22.72
N ASP A 31 -11.39 8.77 -21.75
CA ASP A 31 -10.68 10.05 -21.92
C ASP A 31 -9.30 10.09 -21.24
N VAL A 32 -8.87 8.98 -20.64
CA VAL A 32 -7.59 8.86 -19.91
C VAL A 32 -6.62 7.96 -20.67
N LYS A 33 -5.42 8.48 -20.98
CA LYS A 33 -4.33 7.72 -21.61
C LYS A 33 -3.25 7.39 -20.59
N VAL A 34 -3.05 6.09 -20.31
CA VAL A 34 -1.94 5.62 -19.47
C VAL A 34 -0.69 5.36 -20.32
N ILE A 35 0.43 5.97 -19.95
CA ILE A 35 1.76 5.74 -20.52
C ILE A 35 2.52 4.78 -19.62
N TRP A 36 2.88 3.63 -20.16
CA TRP A 36 3.52 2.54 -19.42
C TRP A 36 5.04 2.73 -19.45
N LYS A 37 5.64 3.08 -18.31
CA LYS A 37 7.09 3.30 -18.16
C LYS A 37 7.70 2.17 -17.32
N PRO A 38 8.29 1.14 -17.96
CA PRO A 38 8.99 0.08 -17.24
C PRO A 38 10.22 0.68 -16.57
N VAL A 39 10.43 0.34 -15.31
CA VAL A 39 11.63 0.68 -14.55
C VAL A 39 12.13 -0.57 -13.85
N HIS A 40 13.42 -0.60 -13.54
CA HIS A 40 14.00 -1.63 -12.72
C HIS A 40 14.11 -1.15 -11.27
N PHE A 41 13.43 -1.82 -10.34
CA PHE A 41 13.36 -1.38 -8.95
C PHE A 41 14.74 -1.28 -8.27
N GLY A 42 15.66 -2.21 -8.56
CA GLY A 42 17.03 -2.19 -8.01
C GLY A 42 17.91 -1.05 -8.53
N SER A 43 17.46 -0.32 -9.57
CA SER A 43 18.16 0.84 -10.15
C SER A 43 17.44 2.16 -9.85
N ILE A 44 16.48 2.16 -8.93
CA ILE A 44 15.85 3.37 -8.40
C ILE A 44 16.65 3.81 -7.16
N ASP A 45 17.26 5.00 -7.22
CA ASP A 45 17.89 5.59 -6.03
C ASP A 45 16.81 5.93 -5.00
N PRO A 46 16.85 5.35 -3.78
CA PRO A 46 15.86 5.66 -2.74
C PRO A 46 15.91 7.12 -2.29
N GLY A 47 17.06 7.80 -2.42
CA GLY A 47 17.28 9.19 -2.02
C GLY A 47 17.03 9.50 -0.54
N THR A 48 17.30 10.74 -0.13
CA THR A 48 16.94 11.26 1.20
C THR A 48 15.50 11.81 1.21
N VAL A 49 14.52 10.93 0.99
CA VAL A 49 13.09 11.31 1.01
C VAL A 49 12.63 11.60 2.45
N ILE A 50 12.28 12.86 2.70
CA ILE A 50 11.73 13.33 3.99
C ILE A 50 10.44 12.57 4.30
N GLY A 51 10.39 11.89 5.46
CA GLY A 51 9.15 11.35 6.04
C GLY A 51 8.99 9.83 6.02
N SER A 52 9.84 9.08 5.32
CA SER A 52 9.98 7.63 5.55
C SER A 52 11.26 7.38 6.34
N PRO A 53 11.20 6.79 7.54
CA PRO A 53 12.38 6.17 8.13
C PRO A 53 12.87 5.08 7.16
N ILE A 54 13.95 5.37 6.45
CA ILE A 54 14.72 4.37 5.70
C ILE A 54 15.43 3.54 6.77
N VAL A 55 14.73 2.52 7.24
CA VAL A 55 15.34 1.45 8.00
C VAL A 55 15.87 0.49 6.95
N ASP A 56 17.20 0.37 6.82
CA ASP A 56 17.87 -0.47 5.80
C ASP A 56 17.36 -1.92 5.79
N ARG A 57 16.78 -2.35 6.91
CA ARG A 57 15.97 -3.55 7.00
C ARG A 57 14.67 -3.26 7.76
N PRO A 58 13.48 -3.47 7.18
CA PRO A 58 12.24 -3.40 7.96
C PRO A 58 12.26 -4.45 9.08
N SER A 59 11.68 -4.11 10.24
CA SER A 59 11.50 -5.07 11.33
C SER A 59 10.68 -6.29 10.88
N SER A 60 10.77 -7.40 11.61
CA SER A 60 9.96 -8.59 11.33
C SER A 60 8.47 -8.25 11.32
N SER A 61 7.99 -7.48 12.30
CA SER A 61 6.61 -7.00 12.36
C SER A 61 6.22 -6.15 11.14
N LYS A 62 7.07 -5.18 10.71
CA LYS A 62 6.81 -4.37 9.52
C LYS A 62 6.82 -5.21 8.24
N SER A 63 7.70 -6.19 8.14
CA SER A 63 7.79 -7.12 7.01
C SER A 63 6.57 -8.03 6.92
N ASN A 64 6.15 -8.60 8.05
CA ASN A 64 4.94 -9.41 8.15
C ASN A 64 3.70 -8.60 7.80
N TRP A 65 3.59 -7.35 8.27
CA TRP A 65 2.50 -6.46 7.90
C TRP A 65 2.49 -6.11 6.40
N ILE A 66 3.64 -5.78 5.81
CA ILE A 66 3.73 -5.51 4.34
C ILE A 66 3.25 -6.73 3.54
N TYR A 67 3.67 -7.94 3.93
CA TYR A 67 3.20 -9.17 3.29
C TYR A 67 1.68 -9.37 3.48
N GLN A 68 1.18 -9.12 4.67
CA GLN A 68 -0.23 -9.27 5.03
C GLN A 68 -1.15 -8.25 4.33
N ASP A 69 -0.77 -6.98 4.29
CA ASP A 69 -1.46 -5.90 3.56
C ASP A 69 -1.51 -6.22 2.06
N LEU A 70 -0.41 -6.73 1.49
CA LEU A 70 -0.38 -7.21 0.12
C LEU A 70 -1.36 -8.39 -0.11
N GLN A 71 -1.39 -9.40 0.76
CA GLN A 71 -2.35 -10.52 0.63
C GLN A 71 -3.81 -10.06 0.81
N MET A 72 -4.08 -9.14 1.74
CA MET A 72 -5.39 -8.51 1.87
C MET A 72 -5.78 -7.81 0.57
N MET A 73 -4.89 -7.01 -0.02
CA MET A 73 -5.19 -6.26 -1.24
C MET A 73 -5.35 -7.16 -2.47
N ILE A 74 -4.61 -8.27 -2.56
CA ILE A 74 -4.82 -9.34 -3.55
C ILE A 74 -6.23 -9.93 -3.41
N SER A 75 -6.64 -10.31 -2.19
CA SER A 75 -7.96 -10.84 -1.90
C SER A 75 -9.08 -9.83 -2.22
N ARG A 76 -8.92 -8.58 -1.77
CA ARG A 76 -9.87 -7.47 -1.96
C ARG A 76 -10.13 -7.15 -3.43
N LEU A 77 -9.08 -7.17 -4.25
CA LEU A 77 -9.15 -6.87 -5.68
C LEU A 77 -9.33 -8.14 -6.54
N GLN A 78 -9.54 -9.30 -5.91
CA GLN A 78 -9.67 -10.61 -6.57
C GLN A 78 -8.55 -10.87 -7.59
N VAL A 79 -7.32 -10.52 -7.23
CA VAL A 79 -6.15 -10.64 -8.12
C VAL A 79 -5.72 -12.11 -8.17
N PRO A 80 -5.83 -12.80 -9.30
CA PRO A 80 -5.29 -14.15 -9.43
C PRO A 80 -3.77 -14.10 -9.27
N ILE A 81 -3.25 -14.95 -8.37
CA ILE A 81 -1.83 -15.09 -8.11
C ILE A 81 -1.52 -16.55 -7.79
N ARG A 82 -0.45 -17.09 -8.39
CA ARG A 82 0.13 -18.38 -8.05
C ARG A 82 1.29 -18.15 -7.10
N ARG A 83 1.33 -18.91 -5.99
CA ARG A 83 2.44 -18.86 -5.03
C ARG A 83 3.75 -19.25 -5.73
N GLN A 84 4.60 -18.27 -6.02
CA GLN A 84 5.92 -18.49 -6.62
C GLN A 84 6.86 -19.18 -5.62
N ALA A 85 7.64 -20.17 -6.08
CA ALA A 85 8.56 -20.92 -5.24
C ALA A 85 9.84 -20.13 -4.89
N LYS A 86 10.24 -19.18 -5.74
CA LYS A 86 11.29 -18.19 -5.50
C LYS A 86 10.90 -16.88 -6.16
N HIS A 87 11.09 -15.77 -5.46
CA HIS A 87 11.19 -14.47 -6.10
C HIS A 87 12.55 -14.43 -6.81
N LEU A 88 12.57 -14.18 -8.12
CA LEU A 88 13.82 -14.16 -8.88
C LEU A 88 14.49 -12.79 -8.71
N ASP A 89 15.68 -12.78 -8.10
CA ASP A 89 16.52 -11.59 -8.09
C ASP A 89 17.07 -11.34 -9.52
N GLN A 90 16.46 -10.34 -10.17
CA GLN A 90 17.09 -9.34 -11.02
C GLN A 90 18.06 -9.82 -12.13
N GLY A 91 17.49 -10.08 -13.32
CA GLY A 91 18.22 -10.01 -14.60
C GLY A 91 17.77 -8.85 -15.53
N GLY A 92 16.66 -8.18 -15.20
CA GLY A 92 16.12 -7.04 -15.95
C GLY A 92 15.63 -7.33 -17.38
N SER A 93 15.67 -8.58 -17.87
CA SER A 93 15.38 -8.92 -19.28
C SER A 93 13.99 -8.47 -19.72
N ALA A 94 12.95 -8.75 -18.93
CA ALA A 94 11.59 -8.28 -19.22
C ALA A 94 11.47 -6.74 -19.23
N GLN A 95 12.15 -6.05 -18.30
CA GLN A 95 12.14 -4.60 -18.16
C GLN A 95 12.84 -3.94 -19.35
N ARG A 96 13.98 -4.48 -19.80
CA ARG A 96 14.68 -4.06 -21.02
C ARG A 96 13.82 -4.30 -22.26
N LEU A 97 13.29 -5.52 -22.42
CA LEU A 97 12.38 -5.84 -23.52
C LEU A 97 11.18 -4.88 -23.58
N LEU A 98 10.59 -4.52 -22.44
CA LEU A 98 9.51 -3.53 -22.40
C LEU A 98 9.97 -2.11 -22.73
N ALA A 99 11.19 -1.74 -22.34
CA ALA A 99 11.77 -0.42 -22.60
C ALA A 99 12.15 -0.21 -24.08
N SER A 100 12.36 -1.27 -24.87
CA SER A 100 12.61 -1.18 -26.31
C SER A 100 11.36 -1.05 -27.18
N ILE A 101 10.16 -1.27 -26.62
CA ILE A 101 8.90 -1.14 -27.39
C ILE A 101 8.44 0.32 -27.39
N ASP A 102 8.66 1.05 -28.49
CA ASP A 102 8.25 2.46 -28.60
C ASP A 102 6.73 2.68 -28.56
N ASP A 103 5.95 1.83 -29.25
CA ASP A 103 4.49 1.93 -29.20
C ASP A 103 3.94 1.55 -27.82
N ASN A 104 3.38 2.55 -27.13
CA ASN A 104 2.81 2.40 -25.80
C ASN A 104 1.69 1.36 -25.75
N SER A 105 0.92 1.16 -26.82
CA SER A 105 -0.19 0.19 -26.83
C SER A 105 0.32 -1.25 -26.87
N ASN A 106 1.33 -1.51 -27.69
CA ASN A 106 2.04 -2.79 -27.75
C ASN A 106 2.84 -3.05 -26.47
N ARG A 107 3.49 -2.01 -25.92
CA ARG A 107 4.14 -2.08 -24.61
C ARG A 107 3.13 -2.49 -23.53
N GLN A 108 1.99 -1.81 -23.43
CA GLN A 108 0.92 -2.15 -22.49
C GLN A 108 0.43 -3.61 -22.63
N LYS A 109 0.18 -4.09 -23.85
CA LYS A 109 -0.22 -5.48 -24.11
C LYS A 109 0.84 -6.45 -23.57
N LEU A 110 2.11 -6.20 -23.87
CA LEU A 110 3.24 -7.03 -23.44
C LEU A 110 3.42 -6.98 -21.92
N SER A 111 3.31 -5.80 -21.28
CA SER A 111 3.34 -5.66 -19.81
C SER A 111 2.28 -6.52 -19.15
N LEU A 112 1.03 -6.44 -19.63
CA LEU A 112 -0.10 -7.22 -19.10
C LEU A 112 0.04 -8.73 -19.35
N ALA A 113 0.73 -9.15 -20.42
CA ALA A 113 1.05 -10.56 -20.66
C ALA A 113 2.19 -11.06 -19.76
N LEU A 114 3.26 -10.28 -19.59
CA LEU A 114 4.38 -10.61 -18.70
C LEU A 114 3.96 -10.63 -17.23
N PHE A 115 3.10 -9.71 -16.80
CA PHE A 115 2.48 -9.75 -15.47
C PHE A 115 1.66 -11.04 -15.25
N ARG A 116 0.87 -11.48 -16.24
CA ARG A 116 0.14 -12.75 -16.17
C ARG A 116 1.09 -13.95 -16.12
N HIS A 117 2.07 -13.99 -17.01
CA HIS A 117 3.09 -15.04 -17.08
C HIS A 117 3.82 -15.22 -15.75
N TYR A 118 4.32 -14.12 -15.17
CA TYR A 118 5.03 -14.17 -13.89
C TYR A 118 4.10 -14.51 -12.73
N TRP A 119 3.04 -13.72 -12.50
CA TRP A 119 2.27 -13.80 -11.25
C TRP A 119 1.14 -14.84 -11.26
N GLN A 120 0.52 -15.13 -12.41
CA GLN A 120 -0.55 -16.13 -12.50
C GLN A 120 0.00 -17.50 -12.88
N ASN A 121 0.88 -17.53 -13.90
CA ASN A 121 1.36 -18.80 -14.42
C ASN A 121 2.60 -19.29 -13.64
N GLY A 122 3.35 -18.40 -12.98
CA GLY A 122 4.59 -18.73 -12.29
C GLY A 122 5.77 -18.97 -13.24
N GLY A 123 5.69 -18.43 -14.45
CA GLY A 123 6.72 -18.55 -15.48
C GLY A 123 7.88 -17.57 -15.27
N ASP A 124 9.07 -17.95 -15.74
CA ASP A 124 10.26 -17.11 -15.65
C ASP A 124 10.23 -15.97 -16.68
N ILE A 125 10.58 -14.76 -16.24
CA ILE A 125 10.67 -13.51 -17.02
C ILE A 125 12.11 -13.10 -17.37
N GLN A 126 13.10 -13.94 -17.05
CA GLN A 126 14.49 -13.79 -17.51
C GLN A 126 14.82 -14.69 -18.71
N SER A 127 14.17 -15.85 -18.84
CA SER A 127 14.25 -16.75 -20.00
C SER A 127 13.85 -16.05 -21.31
N ILE A 128 14.82 -15.90 -22.23
CA ILE A 128 14.61 -15.37 -23.59
C ILE A 128 13.53 -16.15 -24.35
N GLN A 129 13.48 -17.48 -24.17
CA GLN A 129 12.48 -18.33 -24.82
C GLN A 129 11.07 -18.00 -24.32
N ASN A 130 10.88 -17.85 -23.01
CA ASN A 130 9.60 -17.47 -22.43
C ASN A 130 9.19 -16.05 -22.88
N LEU A 131 10.14 -15.11 -22.92
CA LEU A 131 9.89 -13.73 -23.38
C LEU A 131 9.47 -13.70 -24.86
N LYS A 132 10.04 -14.57 -25.69
CA LYS A 132 9.66 -14.75 -27.11
C LYS A 132 8.27 -15.36 -27.27
N GLU A 133 7.93 -16.37 -26.47
CA GLU A 133 6.58 -16.96 -26.44
C GLU A 133 5.54 -15.92 -26.02
N VAL A 134 5.77 -15.21 -24.91
CA VAL A 134 4.84 -14.19 -24.40
C VAL A 134 4.69 -13.00 -25.38
N ALA A 135 5.76 -12.62 -26.09
CA ALA A 135 5.70 -11.61 -27.14
C ALA A 135 4.87 -12.08 -28.36
N LEU A 136 5.04 -13.33 -28.78
CA LEU A 136 4.28 -13.93 -29.88
C LEU A 136 2.78 -14.04 -29.53
N ASP A 137 2.45 -14.43 -28.28
CA ASP A 137 1.07 -14.53 -27.77
C ASP A 137 0.30 -13.20 -27.82
N VAL A 138 0.99 -12.06 -27.75
CA VAL A 138 0.39 -10.72 -27.92
C VAL A 138 0.51 -10.15 -29.34
N GLY A 139 0.94 -10.98 -30.30
CA GLY A 139 1.05 -10.63 -31.72
C GLY A 139 2.30 -9.83 -32.09
N LEU A 140 3.35 -9.83 -31.25
CA LEU A 140 4.58 -9.09 -31.48
C LEU A 140 5.71 -10.02 -31.94
N SER A 141 5.93 -10.07 -33.25
CA SER A 141 7.08 -10.76 -33.84
C SER A 141 8.32 -9.86 -33.80
N MET A 142 9.35 -10.24 -33.03
CA MET A 142 10.60 -9.49 -32.89
C MET A 142 11.77 -10.41 -32.52
N ASP A 143 13.00 -9.93 -32.75
CA ASP A 143 14.20 -10.52 -32.15
C ASP A 143 14.33 -10.03 -30.70
N VAL A 144 13.96 -10.89 -29.76
CA VAL A 144 13.96 -10.59 -28.32
C VAL A 144 15.36 -10.31 -27.77
N ASN A 145 16.42 -10.95 -28.30
CA ASN A 145 17.79 -10.68 -27.80
C ASN A 145 18.20 -9.26 -28.18
N LYS A 146 18.09 -8.92 -29.46
CA LYS A 146 18.37 -7.57 -29.97
C LYS A 146 17.52 -6.50 -29.28
N GLN A 147 16.25 -6.80 -28.99
CA GLN A 147 15.37 -5.86 -28.29
C GLN A 147 15.73 -5.69 -26.81
N ILE A 148 16.29 -6.70 -26.15
CA ILE A 148 16.82 -6.57 -24.78
C ILE A 148 18.10 -5.73 -24.76
N GLU A 149 18.94 -5.82 -25.80
CA GLU A 149 20.12 -4.96 -25.96
C GLU A 149 19.72 -3.49 -26.17
N ILE A 150 18.85 -3.20 -27.14
CA ILE A 150 18.29 -1.85 -27.38
C ILE A 150 17.61 -1.30 -26.11
N GLY A 151 16.89 -2.17 -25.39
CA GLY A 151 16.15 -1.83 -24.19
C GLY A 151 17.02 -1.46 -22.99
N ALA A 152 18.34 -1.72 -23.00
CA ALA A 152 19.21 -1.43 -21.86
C ALA A 152 19.31 0.09 -21.60
N ASP A 153 19.63 0.88 -22.62
CA ASP A 153 19.76 2.33 -22.48
C ASP A 153 18.39 3.01 -22.29
N ASN A 154 17.34 2.51 -22.95
CA ASN A 154 15.99 3.00 -22.74
C ASN A 154 15.50 2.77 -21.30
N LEU A 155 15.86 1.62 -20.69
CA LEU A 155 15.51 1.33 -19.29
C LEU A 155 16.27 2.26 -18.34
N ASN A 156 17.56 2.51 -18.58
CA ASN A 156 18.33 3.49 -17.82
C ASN A 156 17.66 4.89 -17.88
N ASN A 157 17.23 5.31 -19.08
CA ASN A 157 16.51 6.57 -19.27
C ASN A 157 15.18 6.61 -18.49
N PHE A 158 14.36 5.55 -18.50
CA PHE A 158 13.14 5.49 -17.69
C PHE A 158 13.43 5.53 -16.18
N ASN A 159 14.49 4.84 -15.73
CA ASN A 159 14.92 4.88 -14.34
C ASN A 159 15.34 6.30 -13.92
N THR A 160 16.24 6.96 -14.65
CA THR A 160 16.64 8.35 -14.40
C THR A 160 15.46 9.31 -14.43
N GLU A 161 14.56 9.18 -15.40
CA GLU A 161 13.35 9.99 -15.52
C GLU A 161 12.43 9.81 -14.29
N SER A 162 12.30 8.58 -13.79
CA SER A 162 11.51 8.25 -12.60
C SER A 162 12.14 8.83 -11.32
N THR A 163 13.45 8.71 -11.13
CA THR A 163 14.18 9.27 -9.99
C THR A 163 14.05 10.80 -9.97
N ASN A 164 14.21 11.47 -11.13
CA ASN A 164 14.06 12.92 -11.25
C ASN A 164 12.63 13.41 -10.93
N LYS A 165 11.61 12.54 -11.04
CA LYS A 165 10.23 12.81 -10.64
C LYS A 165 9.93 12.43 -9.18
N GLY A 166 10.91 11.94 -8.44
CA GLY A 166 10.77 11.51 -7.05
C GLY A 166 10.22 10.10 -6.88
N VAL A 167 10.25 9.23 -7.90
CA VAL A 167 9.85 7.83 -7.76
C VAL A 167 10.88 7.09 -6.91
N TYR A 168 10.59 6.85 -5.63
CA TYR A 168 11.42 6.06 -4.71
C TYR A 168 10.79 4.70 -4.33
N ARG A 169 9.53 4.47 -4.71
CA ARG A 169 8.75 3.24 -4.48
C ARG A 169 7.78 3.00 -5.62
N LEU A 170 7.52 1.72 -5.90
CA LEU A 170 6.62 1.26 -6.94
C LEU A 170 5.32 0.66 -6.38
N PRO A 171 4.19 0.78 -7.10
CA PRO A 171 4.01 1.55 -8.34
C PRO A 171 4.05 3.07 -8.10
N GLY A 172 4.38 3.83 -9.14
CA GLY A 172 4.28 5.29 -9.15
C GLY A 172 3.36 5.77 -10.28
N PHE A 173 2.49 6.74 -9.99
CA PHE A 173 1.61 7.38 -10.97
C PHE A 173 1.88 8.89 -11.02
N PHE A 174 2.36 9.38 -12.16
CA PHE A 174 2.66 10.80 -12.35
C PHE A 174 1.59 11.46 -13.25
N VAL A 175 0.94 12.50 -12.73
CA VAL A 175 -0.20 13.20 -13.36
C VAL A 175 -0.11 14.69 -13.01
N ASP A 176 -0.22 15.56 -14.01
CA ASP A 176 -0.26 17.03 -13.84
C ASP A 176 0.82 17.58 -12.89
N GLY A 177 2.06 17.08 -13.03
CA GLY A 177 3.22 17.48 -12.22
C GLY A 177 3.30 16.87 -10.82
N LYS A 178 2.39 15.95 -10.46
CA LYS A 178 2.30 15.33 -9.13
C LYS A 178 2.49 13.82 -9.19
N LEU A 179 3.20 13.29 -8.21
CA LEU A 179 3.44 11.86 -8.05
C LEU A 179 2.54 11.26 -6.94
N TYR A 180 1.94 10.12 -7.25
CA TYR A 180 1.15 9.30 -6.34
C TYR A 180 1.77 7.91 -6.27
N HIS A 181 2.24 7.48 -5.10
CA HIS A 181 2.85 6.17 -4.89
C HIS A 181 1.84 5.17 -4.34
N GLY A 182 1.94 3.91 -4.77
CA GLY A 182 1.12 2.82 -4.23
C GLY A 182 -0.17 2.59 -5.02
N MET A 183 -0.55 1.30 -5.11
CA MET A 183 -1.74 0.82 -5.82
C MET A 183 -3.08 1.30 -5.23
N ASP A 184 -3.03 1.81 -3.99
CA ASP A 184 -4.12 2.32 -3.17
C ASP A 184 -4.43 3.81 -3.44
N ARG A 185 -3.49 4.58 -4.01
CA ARG A 185 -3.64 6.03 -4.25
C ARG A 185 -4.31 6.40 -5.57
N LEU A 186 -4.73 5.41 -6.38
CA LEU A 186 -5.39 5.65 -7.68
C LEU A 186 -6.70 6.45 -7.59
N HIS A 187 -7.37 6.47 -6.44
CA HIS A 187 -8.55 7.30 -6.25
C HIS A 187 -8.22 8.82 -6.23
N PHE A 188 -7.01 9.23 -5.81
CA PHE A 188 -6.53 10.60 -5.96
C PHE A 188 -6.22 10.93 -7.43
N VAL A 189 -5.66 9.95 -8.16
CA VAL A 189 -5.44 10.04 -9.60
C VAL A 189 -6.77 10.23 -10.33
N GLU A 190 -7.82 9.45 -10.02
CA GLU A 190 -9.15 9.68 -10.58
C GLU A 190 -9.72 11.08 -10.27
N LYS A 191 -9.51 11.61 -9.06
CA LYS A 191 -9.96 12.98 -8.70
C LYS A 191 -9.30 14.04 -9.59
N ILE A 192 -7.97 14.02 -9.72
CA ILE A 192 -7.25 15.01 -10.54
C ILE A 192 -7.56 14.84 -12.04
N LEU A 193 -7.96 13.64 -12.47
CA LEU A 193 -8.45 13.37 -13.83
C LEU A 193 -9.90 13.80 -14.08
N GLY A 194 -10.62 14.31 -13.07
CA GLY A 194 -11.95 14.90 -13.21
C GLY A 194 -13.12 14.06 -12.69
N ASN A 195 -12.87 12.98 -11.95
CA ASN A 195 -13.90 12.28 -11.18
C ASN A 195 -13.91 12.77 -9.71
N PRO A 196 -14.61 13.86 -9.35
CA PRO A 196 -14.61 14.39 -7.98
C PRO A 196 -15.16 13.40 -6.94
N SER A 197 -16.03 12.48 -7.38
CA SER A 197 -16.62 11.42 -6.57
C SER A 197 -15.73 10.19 -6.38
N ALA A 198 -14.54 10.15 -6.98
CA ALA A 198 -13.59 9.07 -6.77
C ALA A 198 -13.21 8.96 -5.29
N ARG A 199 -13.11 7.73 -4.79
CA ARG A 199 -12.85 7.41 -3.38
C ARG A 199 -12.19 6.05 -3.26
N GLU A 200 -11.63 5.77 -2.10
CA GLU A 200 -11.05 4.46 -1.79
C GLU A 200 -12.08 3.34 -1.99
N LEU A 201 -11.60 2.18 -2.46
CA LEU A 201 -12.47 1.02 -2.66
C LEU A 201 -13.03 0.53 -1.32
N ARG A 202 -14.35 0.39 -1.29
CA ARG A 202 -15.15 -0.22 -0.21
C ARG A 202 -15.85 -1.45 -0.79
N LEU A 203 -15.62 -2.60 -0.17
CA LEU A 203 -16.21 -3.89 -0.56
C LEU A 203 -17.46 -4.24 0.25
N ALA A 204 -17.55 -3.75 1.49
CA ALA A 204 -18.68 -3.97 2.37
C ALA A 204 -19.27 -2.64 2.83
N LEU A 205 -20.58 -2.49 2.65
CA LEU A 205 -21.32 -1.28 3.00
C LEU A 205 -22.19 -1.55 4.23
N PRO A 206 -22.37 -0.58 5.14
CA PRO A 206 -23.15 -0.77 6.37
C PRO A 206 -24.58 -1.22 6.12
N ASN A 207 -25.21 -0.75 5.03
CA ASN A 207 -26.57 -1.10 4.67
C ASN A 207 -26.74 -2.56 4.23
N ASN A 208 -25.66 -3.31 4.06
CA ASN A 208 -25.67 -4.72 3.65
C ASN A 208 -25.55 -5.68 4.84
N VAL A 209 -25.40 -5.19 6.08
CA VAL A 209 -25.34 -6.04 7.29
C VAL A 209 -26.62 -5.99 8.10
N ALA A 210 -26.79 -6.95 9.02
CA ALA A 210 -27.90 -6.97 9.97
C ALA A 210 -27.90 -5.72 10.87
N THR A 211 -29.09 -5.21 11.19
CA THR A 211 -29.27 -3.95 11.96
C THR A 211 -28.80 -4.02 13.41
N ASP A 212 -28.54 -5.21 13.94
CA ASP A 212 -28.00 -5.47 15.26
C ASP A 212 -26.51 -5.85 15.24
N HIS A 213 -25.85 -5.79 14.08
CA HIS A 213 -24.44 -6.14 13.94
C HIS A 213 -23.56 -5.27 14.85
N LYS A 214 -22.72 -5.95 15.66
CA LYS A 214 -21.78 -5.33 16.59
C LYS A 214 -20.36 -5.62 16.17
N ALA A 215 -19.53 -4.59 16.18
CA ALA A 215 -18.10 -4.69 15.95
C ALA A 215 -17.34 -4.01 17.10
N LYS A 216 -16.17 -4.54 17.45
CA LYS A 216 -15.23 -3.88 18.36
C LYS A 216 -13.99 -3.42 17.59
N LEU A 217 -13.72 -2.12 17.64
CA LEU A 217 -12.54 -1.48 17.05
C LEU A 217 -11.53 -1.14 18.14
N THR A 218 -10.42 -1.88 18.22
CA THR A 218 -9.28 -1.48 19.06
C THR A 218 -8.43 -0.48 18.28
N PHE A 219 -8.19 0.70 18.84
CA PHE A 219 -7.40 1.78 18.25
C PHE A 219 -6.13 2.03 19.09
N TYR A 220 -4.97 1.65 18.56
CA TYR A 220 -3.66 1.91 19.16
C TYR A 220 -3.12 3.25 18.69
N PHE A 221 -2.78 4.15 19.63
CA PHE A 221 -2.41 5.53 19.33
C PHE A 221 -1.32 6.09 20.26
N ASP A 222 -0.60 7.10 19.80
CA ASP A 222 0.29 7.97 20.60
C ASP A 222 0.07 9.42 20.14
N PHE A 223 0.00 10.36 21.09
CA PHE A 223 -0.07 11.80 20.83
C PHE A 223 1.18 12.34 20.09
N ALA A 224 2.33 11.68 20.21
CA ALA A 224 3.54 12.01 19.44
C ALA A 224 3.41 11.65 17.94
N SER A 225 2.37 10.92 17.52
CA SER A 225 2.12 10.58 16.12
C SER A 225 1.09 11.54 15.50
N PRO A 226 1.48 12.39 14.52
CA PRO A 226 0.50 13.23 13.80
C PRO A 226 -0.54 12.38 13.04
N TRP A 227 -0.17 11.15 12.65
CA TRP A 227 -1.10 10.20 12.04
C TRP A 227 -2.15 9.67 13.01
N SER A 228 -1.81 9.54 14.30
CA SER A 228 -2.77 9.18 15.35
C SER A 228 -3.76 10.31 15.59
N HIS A 229 -3.28 11.57 15.60
CA HIS A 229 -4.14 12.75 15.65
C HIS A 229 -5.10 12.79 14.45
N ILE A 230 -4.59 12.63 13.22
CA ILE A 230 -5.39 12.54 12.00
C ILE A 230 -6.48 11.47 12.13
N ALA A 231 -6.13 10.23 12.48
CA ALA A 231 -7.08 9.14 12.64
C ALA A 231 -8.17 9.46 13.68
N ASN A 232 -7.80 10.05 14.81
CA ASN A 232 -8.75 10.42 15.87
C ASN A 232 -9.70 11.53 15.42
N THR A 233 -9.22 12.54 14.69
CA THR A 233 -10.03 13.65 14.17
C THR A 233 -11.13 13.16 13.21
N TYR A 234 -10.85 12.14 12.39
CA TYR A 234 -11.84 11.53 11.52
C TYR A 234 -12.71 10.45 12.19
N MET A 235 -12.39 10.00 13.41
CA MET A 235 -13.08 8.88 14.06
C MET A 235 -14.59 9.14 14.23
N SER A 236 -15.00 10.34 14.66
CA SER A 236 -16.41 10.64 14.90
C SER A 236 -17.27 10.69 13.63
N SER A 237 -16.72 11.11 12.48
CA SER A 237 -17.42 11.03 11.20
C SER A 237 -17.39 9.61 10.64
N PHE A 238 -16.25 8.92 10.76
CA PHE A 238 -16.09 7.53 10.37
C PHE A 238 -17.12 6.60 11.02
N LEU A 239 -17.32 6.69 12.34
CA LEU A 239 -18.32 5.89 13.04
C LEU A 239 -19.76 6.21 12.59
N LYS A 240 -20.06 7.48 12.26
CA LYS A 240 -21.38 7.87 11.71
C LYS A 240 -21.61 7.29 10.31
N GLU A 241 -20.57 7.25 9.47
CA GLU A 241 -20.60 6.62 8.15
C GLU A 241 -20.79 5.09 8.21
N LEU A 242 -20.62 4.47 9.38
CA LEU A 242 -20.80 3.03 9.60
C LEU A 242 -22.16 2.64 10.19
N HIS A 243 -23.05 3.59 10.47
CA HIS A 243 -24.44 3.29 10.85
C HIS A 243 -25.13 2.47 9.73
N PRO A 244 -25.86 1.37 10.03
CA PRO A 244 -26.38 0.99 11.35
C PRO A 244 -25.47 0.11 12.23
N VAL A 245 -24.22 -0.17 11.84
CA VAL A 245 -23.31 -0.99 12.66
C VAL A 245 -23.06 -0.34 14.02
N ASN A 246 -23.23 -1.10 15.09
CA ASN A 246 -22.90 -0.66 16.44
C ASN A 246 -21.42 -0.95 16.74
N VAL A 247 -20.60 0.10 16.82
CA VAL A 247 -19.14 -0.03 16.97
C VAL A 247 -18.68 0.40 18.36
N GLU A 248 -18.17 -0.54 19.16
CA GLU A 248 -17.44 -0.24 20.39
C GLU A 248 -15.98 0.12 20.06
N VAL A 249 -15.53 1.33 20.38
CA VAL A 249 -14.13 1.74 20.17
C VAL A 249 -13.33 1.63 21.48
N GLU A 250 -12.33 0.75 21.50
CA GLU A 250 -11.37 0.62 22.59
C GLU A 250 -10.10 1.42 22.26
N TYR A 251 -9.95 2.56 22.93
CA TYR A 251 -8.78 3.42 22.82
C TYR A 251 -7.62 2.86 23.66
N VAL A 252 -6.54 2.44 23.00
CA VAL A 252 -5.35 1.86 23.66
C VAL A 252 -4.16 2.81 23.49
N PRO A 253 -3.89 3.70 24.46
CA PRO A 253 -2.71 4.55 24.42
C PRO A 253 -1.45 3.69 24.55
N VAL A 254 -0.49 3.93 23.65
CA VAL A 254 0.85 3.35 23.66
C VAL A 254 1.88 4.46 23.56
N ILE A 255 3.10 4.21 24.01
CA ILE A 255 4.22 5.09 23.67
C ILE A 255 4.81 4.54 22.36
N LEU A 256 4.54 5.21 21.23
CA LEU A 256 5.26 5.05 19.97
C LEU A 256 6.76 5.16 20.22
N GLY A 257 7.18 6.11 21.06
CA GLY A 257 8.53 6.18 21.59
C GLY A 257 9.01 4.84 22.19
N ALA A 258 8.26 4.15 23.06
CA ALA A 258 8.70 2.86 23.61
C ALA A 258 8.68 1.70 22.58
N ILE A 259 7.69 1.69 21.67
CA ILE A 259 7.64 0.76 20.52
C ILE A 259 8.87 0.98 19.61
N MET A 260 9.27 2.24 19.42
CA MET A 260 10.46 2.66 18.69
C MET A 260 11.75 2.60 19.52
N GLN A 261 11.71 2.49 20.84
CA GLN A 261 12.90 2.47 21.73
C GLN A 261 13.34 1.04 22.04
N ALA A 262 12.42 0.07 21.93
CA ALA A 262 12.78 -1.30 21.56
C ALA A 262 13.52 -1.39 20.20
N LEU A 263 13.60 -0.27 19.45
CA LEU A 263 14.28 -0.10 18.17
C LEU A 263 15.16 1.18 18.11
N GLY A 264 15.44 1.89 19.23
CA GLY A 264 16.09 3.22 19.20
C GLY A 264 15.65 4.29 20.23
N THR A 265 14.64 5.12 19.93
CA THR A 265 14.61 6.58 20.30
C THR A 265 13.33 7.09 20.99
N SER A 266 13.33 8.33 21.54
CA SER A 266 12.21 8.94 22.30
C SER A 266 11.98 10.46 22.03
N ILE A 267 10.80 10.99 22.43
CA ILE A 267 10.38 12.42 22.31
C ILE A 267 9.42 12.83 23.46
N VAL A 268 9.18 14.15 23.64
CA VAL A 268 8.58 14.80 24.84
C VAL A 268 7.10 15.23 24.65
N LEU A 269 6.33 15.25 25.75
CA LEU A 269 4.84 15.33 25.76
C LEU A 269 4.22 16.61 26.37
N ALA A 270 5.00 17.51 26.97
CA ALA A 270 4.48 18.50 27.94
C ALA A 270 3.52 19.56 27.36
N GLY A 271 3.87 20.20 26.24
CA GLY A 271 3.10 21.36 25.71
C GLY A 271 1.68 21.02 25.22
N ILE A 272 1.47 19.80 24.70
CA ILE A 272 0.21 19.36 24.09
C ILE A 272 -0.93 19.28 25.14
N ILE A 273 -0.60 19.00 26.40
CA ILE A 273 -1.60 18.81 27.46
C ILE A 273 -2.28 20.14 27.84
N GLU A 274 -1.53 21.25 27.77
CA GLU A 274 -2.04 22.59 28.11
C GLU A 274 -2.89 23.16 26.97
N GLU A 275 -2.49 22.95 25.71
CA GLU A 275 -3.29 23.32 24.53
C GLU A 275 -4.65 22.59 24.49
N ALA A 276 -4.74 21.39 25.06
CA ALA A 276 -5.99 20.63 25.19
C ALA A 276 -6.94 21.15 26.29
N GLY A 277 -6.57 22.23 27.00
CA GLY A 277 -7.37 22.78 28.11
C GLY A 277 -7.37 21.91 29.37
N LEU A 278 -6.41 21.00 29.50
CA LEU A 278 -6.30 20.06 30.61
C LEU A 278 -5.20 20.49 31.59
N ASN A 279 -5.34 20.13 32.87
CA ASN A 279 -4.32 20.45 33.87
C ASN A 279 -3.09 19.53 33.69
N SER A 280 -2.07 20.06 33.00
CA SER A 280 -0.78 19.42 32.78
C SER A 280 -0.14 18.93 34.07
N THR A 281 -0.15 19.74 35.13
CA THR A 281 0.51 19.43 36.41
C THR A 281 -0.15 18.22 37.09
N THR A 282 -1.49 18.14 37.10
CA THR A 282 -2.22 16.99 37.64
C THR A 282 -2.03 15.75 36.79
N LEU A 283 -2.17 15.86 35.46
CA LEU A 283 -2.09 14.71 34.56
C LEU A 283 -0.67 14.17 34.43
N LEU A 284 0.36 15.02 34.39
CA LEU A 284 1.76 14.60 34.42
C LEU A 284 2.09 13.90 35.73
N LYS A 285 1.56 14.38 36.87
CA LYS A 285 1.73 13.72 38.18
C LYS A 285 1.08 12.32 38.20
N GLN A 286 -0.16 12.20 37.72
CA GLN A 286 -0.86 10.91 37.61
C GLN A 286 -0.15 9.95 36.63
N ALA A 287 0.37 10.47 35.51
CA ALA A 287 1.17 9.68 34.55
C ALA A 287 2.49 9.14 35.14
N GLN A 288 2.96 9.69 36.27
CA GLN A 288 4.12 9.13 36.98
C GLN A 288 3.79 7.98 37.94
N GLU A 289 2.52 7.71 38.24
CA GLU A 289 2.10 6.64 39.15
C GLU A 289 2.53 5.24 38.64
N ALA A 290 2.91 4.36 39.57
CA ALA A 290 3.41 3.03 39.23
C ALA A 290 2.34 2.16 38.54
N SER A 291 1.08 2.32 38.92
CA SER A 291 -0.10 1.75 38.28
C SER A 291 -0.19 2.15 36.79
N VAL A 292 -0.15 3.46 36.51
CA VAL A 292 -0.26 4.01 35.15
C VAL A 292 0.92 3.61 34.28
N LYS A 293 2.16 3.66 34.81
CA LYS A 293 3.36 3.16 34.11
C LYS A 293 3.27 1.66 33.80
N SER A 294 2.76 0.86 34.73
CA SER A 294 2.56 -0.58 34.53
C SER A 294 1.49 -0.84 33.46
N GLN A 295 0.37 -0.13 33.49
CA GLN A 295 -0.67 -0.20 32.47
C GLN A 295 -0.15 0.19 31.09
N LEU A 296 0.62 1.27 30.98
CA LEU A 296 1.20 1.72 29.71
C LEU A 296 2.23 0.72 29.16
N LYS A 297 3.05 0.10 30.02
CA LYS A 297 3.92 -1.03 29.65
C LYS A 297 3.10 -2.24 29.16
N ASN A 298 2.01 -2.57 29.83
CA ASN A 298 1.11 -3.67 29.43
C ASN A 298 0.42 -3.38 28.08
N ASN A 299 0.02 -2.13 27.82
CA ASN A 299 -0.52 -1.71 26.52
C ASN A 299 0.53 -1.86 25.40
N VAL A 300 1.77 -1.45 25.63
CA VAL A 300 2.88 -1.65 24.68
C VAL A 300 3.13 -3.13 24.43
N MET A 301 3.16 -3.97 25.48
CA MET A 301 3.30 -5.43 25.32
C MET A 301 2.11 -6.06 24.56
N ARG A 302 0.88 -5.60 24.79
CA ARG A 302 -0.31 -6.00 24.01
C ARG A 302 -0.18 -5.62 22.55
N ALA A 303 0.24 -4.38 22.26
CA ALA A 303 0.44 -3.88 20.90
C ALA A 303 1.51 -4.70 20.15
N ILE A 304 2.66 -4.95 20.79
CA ILE A 304 3.72 -5.80 20.23
C ILE A 304 3.20 -7.22 19.96
N LYS A 305 2.44 -7.81 20.90
CA LYS A 305 1.82 -9.14 20.72
C LYS A 305 0.79 -9.17 19.58
N ALA A 306 0.10 -8.06 19.33
CA ALA A 306 -0.82 -7.88 18.21
C ALA A 306 -0.10 -7.61 16.86
N GLY A 307 1.23 -7.47 16.84
CA GLY A 307 2.00 -7.17 15.63
C GLY A 307 2.07 -5.68 15.27
N VAL A 308 1.63 -4.78 16.16
CA VAL A 308 1.74 -3.33 15.98
C VAL A 308 3.23 -2.94 15.95
N PHE A 309 3.64 -2.29 14.85
CA PHE A 309 5.01 -1.77 14.65
C PHE A 309 5.06 -0.23 14.52
N GLY A 310 3.90 0.42 14.55
CA GLY A 310 3.73 1.87 14.46
C GLY A 310 2.27 2.25 14.75
N VAL A 311 2.01 3.54 14.95
CA VAL A 311 0.65 4.06 15.20
C VAL A 311 0.29 5.20 14.24
N PRO A 312 -0.97 5.29 13.78
CA PRO A 312 -2.14 4.55 14.25
C PRO A 312 -2.16 3.10 13.75
N SER A 313 -2.66 2.19 14.60
CA SER A 313 -2.96 0.81 14.24
C SER A 313 -4.32 0.40 14.78
N PHE A 314 -5.02 -0.47 14.07
CA PHE A 314 -6.39 -0.89 14.33
C PHE A 314 -6.51 -2.41 14.34
N GLN A 315 -7.39 -2.94 15.19
CA GLN A 315 -7.88 -4.31 15.09
C GLN A 315 -9.41 -4.31 15.18
N VAL A 316 -10.08 -5.01 14.27
CA VAL A 316 -11.53 -5.25 14.34
C VAL A 316 -11.75 -6.65 14.89
N ASN A 317 -12.57 -6.78 15.93
CA ASN A 317 -12.96 -8.06 16.57
C ASN A 317 -11.76 -8.96 16.98
N SER A 318 -10.68 -8.35 17.49
CA SER A 318 -9.38 -9.02 17.79
C SER A 318 -8.69 -9.68 16.57
N GLY A 319 -9.13 -9.34 15.36
CA GLY A 319 -8.58 -9.82 14.10
C GLY A 319 -7.23 -9.19 13.73
N PRO A 320 -6.85 -9.21 12.45
CA PRO A 320 -5.54 -8.77 12.00
C PRO A 320 -5.30 -7.27 12.24
N THR A 321 -4.03 -6.92 12.52
CA THR A 321 -3.61 -5.53 12.71
C THR A 321 -3.50 -4.80 11.39
N ILE A 322 -4.27 -3.71 11.27
CA ILE A 322 -4.27 -2.78 10.16
C ILE A 322 -3.51 -1.52 10.58
N PHE A 323 -2.43 -1.16 9.89
CA PHE A 323 -1.60 0.02 10.22
C PHE A 323 -1.85 1.16 9.23
N GLY A 324 -1.85 2.40 9.73
CA GLY A 324 -1.96 3.61 8.91
C GLY A 324 -3.36 4.21 8.89
N ALA A 325 -3.45 5.56 8.90
CA ALA A 325 -4.71 6.28 8.75
C ALA A 325 -5.28 6.19 7.31
N ASP A 326 -4.44 5.79 6.35
CA ASP A 326 -4.74 5.50 4.94
C ASP A 326 -5.17 4.04 4.70
N ARG A 327 -5.67 3.38 5.75
CA ARG A 327 -6.27 2.04 5.71
C ARG A 327 -7.67 1.98 6.34
N MET A 328 -8.26 3.13 6.66
CA MET A 328 -9.58 3.22 7.28
C MET A 328 -10.68 2.62 6.40
N ASN A 329 -10.54 2.58 5.08
CA ASN A 329 -11.45 1.86 4.19
C ASN A 329 -11.44 0.33 4.42
N ILE A 330 -10.29 -0.27 4.73
CA ILE A 330 -10.18 -1.70 5.07
C ILE A 330 -10.80 -1.94 6.45
N VAL A 331 -10.51 -1.07 7.42
CA VAL A 331 -11.13 -1.12 8.76
C VAL A 331 -12.66 -1.04 8.66
N ALA A 332 -13.18 -0.15 7.82
CA ALA A 332 -14.61 0.00 7.58
C ALA A 332 -15.25 -1.24 6.96
N ASP A 333 -14.59 -1.84 5.96
CA ASP A 333 -15.09 -3.07 5.35
C ASP A 333 -15.10 -4.22 6.36
N MET A 334 -14.07 -4.35 7.20
CA MET A 334 -14.02 -5.35 8.27
C MET A 334 -15.13 -5.14 9.32
N ILE A 335 -15.43 -3.90 9.68
CA ILE A 335 -16.57 -3.57 10.55
C ILE A 335 -17.92 -3.90 9.88
N CYS A 336 -17.98 -3.83 8.55
CA CYS A 336 -19.15 -4.24 7.76
C CYS A 336 -19.12 -5.74 7.37
N GLY A 337 -18.37 -6.58 8.10
CA GLY A 337 -18.38 -8.04 7.91
C GLY A 337 -17.50 -8.59 6.77
N TRP A 338 -16.62 -7.79 6.16
CA TRP A 338 -15.60 -8.34 5.25
C TRP A 338 -14.46 -8.98 6.03
N GLU A 339 -14.33 -10.31 5.94
CA GLU A 339 -13.28 -11.06 6.63
C GLU A 339 -12.10 -11.37 5.70
N TYR A 340 -10.88 -11.06 6.15
CA TYR A 340 -9.65 -11.53 5.51
C TYR A 340 -9.28 -12.92 6.06
N VAL A 341 -9.44 -13.95 5.23
CA VAL A 341 -9.05 -15.33 5.54
C VAL A 341 -7.69 -15.65 4.90
N PRO A 342 -6.60 -15.79 5.68
CA PRO A 342 -5.27 -16.04 5.14
C PRO A 342 -5.20 -17.33 4.31
N GLY A 343 -4.68 -17.22 3.09
CA GLY A 343 -4.48 -18.36 2.19
C GLY A 343 -5.70 -18.78 1.37
N ASN A 344 -6.88 -18.20 1.60
CA ASN A 344 -8.06 -18.44 0.76
C ASN A 344 -8.02 -17.58 -0.51
N ASN A 345 -7.08 -17.88 -1.41
CA ASN A 345 -7.02 -17.30 -2.76
C ASN A 345 -7.87 -18.10 -3.77
N SER A 346 -8.79 -18.95 -3.29
CA SER A 346 -9.56 -19.89 -4.09
C SER A 346 -11.02 -19.47 -4.28
N LYS A 347 -11.35 -19.11 -5.52
CA LYS A 347 -12.69 -19.19 -6.14
C LYS A 347 -13.84 -18.50 -5.41
N LEU A 348 -14.08 -17.25 -5.81
CA LEU A 348 -15.39 -16.86 -6.33
C LEU A 348 -15.27 -16.75 -7.86
#